data_AF-A0A3P1T782-F1
#
_entry.id   AF-A0A3P1T782-F1
#
_cell.length_a   1.000
_cell.length_b   1.000
_cell.length_c   1.000
_cell.angle_alpha   90.00
_cell.angle_beta   90.00
_cell.angle_gamma   90.00
#
_symmetry.space_group_name_H-M   'P 1'
#
loop_
_entity.id
_entity.type
_entity.pdbx_description
1 polymer ?
#
loop_
_entity_poly.entity_id
_entity_poly.type
_entity_poly.pdbx_seq_one_letter_code
_entity_poly.pdbx_strand_id
1 'polypeptide(L)'
;MSQERNSGPHMMGRGGTTMTIALDANTPCVKFAHLFQNPLLEDGETKRESAAERRQRAALMSRAVSLCAGCPFQAQCLTDAVVHHDVAGVVAGTTEEQRLEIRELLGVSIDPVDNDPFAGVNSGRAFNQEEIQRLRAANPTQPLSAIAARLGCSISTVKRHLRKAAARTEPRASVRRLTPSRAQVMAAAAEVLGDADDMVA
;
A
#
# COMPACT_ATOMS: atom_id res chain seq x y z
N MET A 1 -43.75 14.83 -46.39
CA MET A 1 -42.59 14.24 -47.09
C MET A 1 -41.37 14.60 -46.24
N SER A 2 -41.00 13.69 -45.33
CA SER A 2 -39.80 12.84 -45.46
C SER A 2 -38.56 13.62 -45.03
N GLN A 3 -38.09 13.44 -43.79
CA GLN A 3 -37.11 12.42 -43.35
C GLN A 3 -35.73 12.61 -43.98
N GLU A 4 -34.73 12.84 -43.12
CA GLU A 4 -33.44 12.14 -43.03
C GLU A 4 -32.59 12.92 -41.99
N ARG A 5 -32.61 12.58 -40.70
CA ARG A 5 -31.79 11.54 -40.03
C ARG A 5 -30.36 11.47 -40.56
N ASN A 6 -29.43 12.14 -39.86
CA ASN A 6 -28.04 11.73 -39.85
C ASN A 6 -27.58 11.51 -38.40
N SER A 7 -27.46 10.23 -38.04
CA SER A 7 -26.89 9.73 -36.80
C SER A 7 -25.42 9.38 -37.06
N GLY A 8 -24.51 9.87 -36.22
CA GLY A 8 -23.10 9.50 -36.19
C GLY A 8 -22.54 9.64 -34.76
N PRO A 9 -21.49 8.88 -34.38
CA PRO A 9 -21.57 7.99 -33.22
C PRO A 9 -20.98 8.54 -31.92
N HIS A 10 -21.39 7.83 -30.85
CA HIS A 10 -20.77 7.74 -29.53
C HIS A 10 -19.30 8.10 -29.42
N MET A 11 -19.00 9.01 -28.49
CA MET A 11 -17.81 8.97 -27.66
C MET A 11 -18.26 9.13 -26.20
N MET A 12 -18.54 8.00 -25.52
CA MET A 12 -18.58 7.99 -24.06
C MET A 12 -17.15 8.19 -23.57
N GLY A 13 -16.76 9.45 -23.35
CA GLY A 13 -15.60 9.78 -22.56
C GLY A 13 -15.85 9.33 -21.12
N ARG A 14 -15.40 8.11 -20.78
CA ARG A 14 -15.14 7.71 -19.40
C ARG A 14 -13.97 8.57 -18.89
N GLY A 15 -14.25 9.82 -18.54
CA GLY A 15 -13.38 10.62 -17.72
C GLY A 15 -13.38 9.97 -16.34
N GLY A 16 -12.32 9.22 -16.03
CA GLY A 16 -12.09 8.68 -14.70
C GLY A 16 -12.20 9.81 -13.70
N THR A 17 -13.12 9.67 -12.75
CA THR A 17 -13.24 10.57 -11.61
C THR A 17 -11.94 10.46 -10.83
N THR A 18 -10.98 11.32 -11.13
CA THR A 18 -9.88 11.61 -10.20
C THR A 18 -10.57 12.20 -8.98
N MET A 19 -10.85 11.36 -8.00
CA MET A 19 -11.42 11.75 -6.73
C MET A 19 -10.31 12.48 -5.97
N THR A 20 -10.16 13.78 -6.24
CA THR A 20 -9.37 14.65 -5.38
C THR A 20 -10.14 14.74 -4.07
N ILE A 21 -9.72 13.96 -3.06
CA ILE A 21 -10.22 14.11 -1.70
C ILE A 21 -9.77 15.49 -1.26
N ALA A 22 -10.65 16.48 -1.35
CA ALA A 22 -10.48 17.75 -0.66
C ALA A 22 -10.51 17.39 0.83
N LEU A 23 -9.33 17.24 1.43
CA LEU A 23 -9.22 17.08 2.87
C LEU A 23 -9.68 18.39 3.49
N ASP A 24 -10.95 18.42 3.90
CA ASP A 24 -11.50 19.55 4.62
C ASP A 24 -10.66 19.81 5.87
N ALA A 25 -10.49 21.07 6.27
CA ALA A 25 -9.79 21.46 7.50
C ALA A 25 -10.41 20.86 8.78
N ASN A 26 -11.57 20.20 8.67
CA ASN A 26 -12.24 19.45 9.73
C ASN A 26 -11.76 17.99 9.87
N THR A 27 -10.87 17.50 9.00
CA THR A 27 -10.35 16.14 9.09
C THR A 27 -9.34 16.05 10.26
N PRO A 28 -9.55 15.19 11.27
CA PRO A 28 -8.69 15.16 12.46
C PRO A 28 -7.22 14.89 12.17
N CYS A 29 -6.90 14.07 11.16
CA CYS A 29 -5.52 13.78 10.75
C CYS A 29 -4.78 14.99 10.18
N VAL A 30 -5.50 15.96 9.60
CA VAL A 30 -4.92 17.22 9.13
C VAL A 30 -4.78 18.21 10.29
N LYS A 31 -5.83 18.36 11.10
CA LYS A 31 -5.85 19.29 12.24
C LYS A 31 -4.82 18.92 13.32
N PHE A 32 -4.65 17.63 13.56
CA PHE A 32 -3.73 17.09 14.54
C PHE A 32 -2.55 16.38 13.86
N ALA A 33 -2.01 16.96 12.78
CA ALA A 33 -0.90 16.36 12.03
C ALA A 33 0.27 15.94 12.93
N HIS A 34 0.64 16.73 13.94
CA HIS A 34 1.70 16.40 14.91
C HIS A 34 1.45 15.10 15.71
N LEU A 35 0.18 14.69 15.85
CA LEU A 35 -0.18 13.44 16.50
C LEU A 35 -0.03 12.29 15.51
N PHE A 36 -0.59 12.41 14.30
CA PHE A 36 -0.56 11.33 13.31
C PHE A 36 0.82 11.15 12.65
N GLN A 37 1.65 12.19 12.60
CA GLN A 37 3.05 12.18 12.15
C GLN A 37 4.03 12.06 13.33
N ASN A 38 3.56 11.52 14.47
CA ASN A 38 4.46 11.28 15.59
C ASN A 38 5.31 10.04 15.28
N PRO A 39 6.64 10.07 15.46
CA PRO A 39 7.50 8.92 15.17
C PRO A 39 7.09 7.64 15.91
N LEU A 40 6.57 7.75 17.14
CA LEU A 40 6.08 6.59 17.88
C LEU A 40 4.84 5.92 17.26
N LEU A 41 4.09 6.64 16.41
CA LEU A 41 2.95 6.10 15.66
C LEU A 41 3.32 5.66 14.25
N GLU A 42 4.25 6.35 13.58
CA GLU A 42 4.66 6.04 12.20
C GLU A 42 5.62 4.85 12.13
N ASP A 43 6.64 4.78 13.00
CA ASP A 43 7.74 3.82 12.89
C ASP A 43 7.39 2.41 13.41
N GLY A 44 6.18 2.21 13.93
CA GLY A 44 5.78 0.90 14.44
C GLY A 44 6.53 0.51 15.72
N GLU A 45 6.29 -0.69 16.24
CA GLU A 45 6.96 -1.14 17.48
C GLU A 45 8.44 -1.38 17.19
N THR A 46 9.33 -0.77 17.97
CA THR A 46 10.77 -1.00 17.81
C THR A 46 11.27 -2.00 18.85
N LYS A 47 12.18 -2.90 18.45
CA LYS A 47 12.74 -3.94 19.34
C LYS A 47 13.48 -3.41 20.58
N ARG A 48 13.72 -2.10 20.66
CA ARG A 48 14.47 -1.43 21.75
C ARG A 48 13.62 -0.42 22.53
N GLU A 49 12.29 -0.49 22.40
CA GLU A 49 11.38 0.47 23.03
C GLU A 49 11.31 0.27 24.56
N SER A 50 11.45 1.35 25.31
CA SER A 50 11.31 1.36 26.77
C SER A 50 9.85 1.15 27.19
N ALA A 51 9.63 0.76 28.45
CA ALA A 51 8.27 0.65 29.00
C ALA A 51 7.53 2.00 29.02
N ALA A 52 8.25 3.13 29.11
CA ALA A 52 7.66 4.45 29.07
C ALA A 52 7.20 4.84 27.67
N GLU A 53 8.03 4.58 26.65
CA GLU A 53 7.68 4.82 25.24
C GLU A 53 6.48 3.97 24.81
N ARG A 54 6.43 2.68 25.18
CA ARG A 54 5.27 1.82 24.92
C ARG A 54 3.95 2.38 25.49
N ARG A 55 3.99 2.92 26.72
CA ARG A 55 2.80 3.56 27.33
C ARG A 55 2.42 4.83 26.59
N GLN A 56 3.40 5.65 26.22
CA GLN A 56 3.17 6.88 25.47
C GLN A 56 2.56 6.58 24.10
N ARG A 57 3.10 5.59 23.39
CA ARG A 57 2.57 5.07 22.13
C ARG A 57 1.12 4.63 22.27
N ALA A 58 0.81 3.78 23.26
CA ALA A 58 -0.56 3.33 23.50
C ALA A 58 -1.53 4.51 23.74
N ALA A 59 -1.12 5.52 24.50
CA ALA A 59 -1.92 6.72 24.72
C ALA A 59 -2.12 7.54 23.44
N LEU A 60 -1.09 7.69 22.61
CA LEU A 60 -1.16 8.34 21.31
C LEU A 60 -2.09 7.58 20.35
N MET A 61 -1.99 6.24 20.31
CA MET A 61 -2.85 5.36 19.51
C MET A 61 -4.31 5.51 19.92
N SER A 62 -4.61 5.36 21.21
CA SER A 62 -5.98 5.52 21.74
C SER A 62 -6.59 6.87 21.37
N ARG A 63 -5.79 7.94 21.49
CA ARG A 63 -6.22 9.29 21.09
C ARG A 63 -6.44 9.41 19.58
N ALA A 64 -5.58 8.83 18.75
CA ALA A 64 -5.74 8.81 17.29
C ALA A 64 -7.03 8.08 16.89
N VAL A 65 -7.28 6.90 17.47
CA VAL A 65 -8.47 6.09 17.22
C VAL A 65 -9.75 6.85 17.57
N SER A 66 -9.78 7.48 18.75
CA SER A 66 -10.91 8.29 19.19
C SER A 66 -11.19 9.47 18.25
N LEU A 67 -10.14 10.12 17.74
CA LEU A 67 -10.29 11.20 16.76
C LEU A 67 -10.84 10.68 15.42
N CYS A 68 -10.37 9.51 14.96
CA CYS A 68 -10.86 8.90 13.73
C CYS A 68 -12.33 8.48 13.80
N ALA A 69 -12.83 8.05 14.96
CA ALA A 69 -14.23 7.66 15.15
C ALA A 69 -15.22 8.82 14.90
N GLY A 70 -14.79 10.06 15.12
CA GLY A 70 -15.59 11.26 14.82
C GLY A 70 -15.43 11.80 13.39
N CYS A 71 -14.61 11.16 12.55
CA CYS A 71 -14.29 11.67 11.22
C CYS A 71 -15.39 11.33 10.20
N PRO A 72 -15.95 12.30 9.46
CA PRO A 72 -16.98 12.02 8.45
C PRO A 72 -16.49 11.13 7.29
N PHE A 73 -15.17 11.07 7.07
CA PHE A 73 -14.56 10.28 6.00
C PHE A 73 -14.04 8.91 6.46
N GLN A 74 -14.32 8.49 7.70
CA GLN A 74 -13.75 7.27 8.29
C GLN A 74 -13.94 6.04 7.38
N ALA A 75 -15.16 5.77 6.91
CA ALA A 75 -15.45 4.58 6.10
C ALA A 75 -14.75 4.59 4.73
N GLN A 76 -14.64 5.76 4.10
CA GLN A 76 -13.92 5.89 2.84
C GLN A 76 -12.42 5.72 3.05
N CYS A 77 -11.88 6.39 4.08
CA CYS A 77 -10.48 6.31 4.46
C CYS A 77 -10.05 4.87 4.78
N LEU A 78 -10.89 4.09 5.48
CA LEU A 78 -10.62 2.68 5.74
C LEU A 78 -10.63 1.84 4.47
N THR A 79 -11.61 2.08 3.58
CA THR A 79 -11.68 1.37 2.29
C THR A 79 -10.42 1.62 1.48
N ASP A 80 -9.97 2.87 1.40
CA ASP A 80 -8.76 3.22 0.66
C ASP A 80 -7.51 2.61 1.28
N ALA A 81 -7.39 2.65 2.60
CA ALA A 81 -6.28 2.05 3.33
C ALA A 81 -6.23 0.51 3.21
N VAL A 82 -7.37 -0.16 3.07
CA VAL A 82 -7.45 -1.62 2.96
C VAL A 82 -7.27 -2.10 1.53
N VAL A 83 -7.80 -1.36 0.56
CA VAL A 83 -7.92 -1.80 -0.84
C VAL A 83 -6.83 -1.22 -1.75
N HIS A 84 -6.41 0.02 -1.51
CA HIS A 84 -5.59 0.76 -2.48
C HIS A 84 -4.15 0.94 -2.01
N HIS A 85 -3.91 1.33 -0.76
CA HIS A 85 -2.58 1.62 -0.25
C HIS A 85 -2.47 1.35 1.24
N ASP A 86 -1.38 0.71 1.67
CA ASP A 86 -1.11 0.58 3.10
C ASP A 86 -0.43 1.85 3.63
N VAL A 87 -0.98 2.40 4.70
CA VAL A 87 -0.49 3.63 5.35
C VAL A 87 0.07 3.27 6.71
N ALA A 88 1.32 3.58 6.99
CA ALA A 88 1.90 3.31 8.31
C ALA A 88 1.08 3.96 9.45
N GLY A 89 1.04 3.29 10.60
CA GLY A 89 0.38 3.79 11.81
C GLY A 89 -1.15 3.68 11.82
N VAL A 90 -1.81 4.65 12.46
CA VAL A 90 -3.27 4.63 12.71
C VAL A 90 -4.02 5.38 11.62
N VAL A 91 -4.93 4.67 10.94
CA VAL A 91 -5.79 5.22 9.88
C VAL A 91 -7.21 4.74 10.05
N ALA A 92 -8.17 5.65 9.89
CA ALA A 92 -9.61 5.38 10.02
C ALA A 92 -10.02 4.69 11.34
N GLY A 93 -9.21 4.82 12.39
CA GLY A 93 -9.44 4.18 13.69
C GLY A 93 -8.93 2.75 13.79
N THR A 94 -8.12 2.31 12.82
CA THR A 94 -7.50 0.97 12.78
C THR A 94 -5.99 1.06 12.80
N THR A 95 -5.33 0.10 13.45
CA THR A 95 -3.88 -0.10 13.40
C THR A 95 -3.47 -0.82 12.11
N GLU A 96 -2.17 -0.87 11.84
CA GLU A 96 -1.63 -1.62 10.70
C GLU A 96 -1.93 -3.12 10.80
N GLU A 97 -1.76 -3.71 11.98
CA GLU A 97 -2.07 -5.12 12.25
C GLU A 97 -3.55 -5.43 12.00
N GLN A 98 -4.46 -4.59 12.49
CA GLN A 98 -5.90 -4.76 12.25
C GLN A 98 -6.23 -4.68 10.75
N ARG A 99 -5.58 -3.77 10.01
CA ARG A 99 -5.78 -3.70 8.55
C ARG A 99 -5.21 -4.90 7.81
N LEU A 100 -4.11 -5.49 8.29
CA LEU A 100 -3.58 -6.74 7.74
C LEU A 100 -4.58 -7.89 7.91
N GLU A 101 -5.19 -7.98 9.10
CA GLU A 101 -6.23 -8.98 9.39
C GLU A 101 -7.49 -8.76 8.53
N ILE A 102 -7.97 -7.52 8.41
CA ILE A 102 -9.09 -7.19 7.51
C ILE A 102 -8.77 -7.59 6.06
N ARG A 103 -7.53 -7.35 5.60
CA ARG A 103 -7.11 -7.76 4.24
C ARG A 103 -7.07 -9.27 4.09
N GLU A 104 -6.61 -10.00 5.10
CA GLU A 104 -6.57 -11.46 5.10
C GLU A 104 -7.99 -12.03 4.97
N LEU A 105 -8.94 -11.54 5.79
CA LEU A 105 -10.35 -11.91 5.73
C LEU A 105 -10.98 -11.63 4.35
N LEU A 106 -10.64 -10.49 3.74
CA LEU A 106 -11.16 -10.09 2.44
C LEU A 106 -10.38 -10.69 1.25
N GLY A 107 -9.28 -11.40 1.50
CA GLY A 107 -8.38 -11.89 0.47
C GLY A 107 -7.76 -10.76 -0.37
N VAL A 108 -7.52 -9.59 0.21
CA VAL A 108 -6.83 -8.47 -0.45
C VAL A 108 -5.33 -8.56 -0.18
N SER A 109 -4.52 -8.27 -1.18
CA SER A 109 -3.06 -8.15 -1.04
C SER A 109 -2.63 -6.82 -1.62
N ILE A 110 -1.96 -5.99 -0.82
CA ILE A 110 -1.33 -4.74 -1.26
C ILE A 110 0.18 -4.98 -1.22
N ASP A 111 0.86 -4.66 -2.32
CA ASP A 111 2.32 -4.67 -2.33
C ASP A 111 2.81 -3.54 -1.42
N PRO A 112 3.75 -3.80 -0.49
CA PRO A 112 4.29 -2.76 0.38
C PRO A 112 4.91 -1.65 -0.47
N VAL A 113 4.71 -0.40 -0.05
CA VAL A 113 5.34 0.75 -0.72
C VAL A 113 6.85 0.62 -0.55
N ASP A 114 7.54 0.42 -1.67
CA ASP A 114 9.01 0.40 -1.69
C ASP A 114 9.55 1.82 -1.47
N ASN A 115 9.91 2.12 -0.22
CA ASN A 115 10.52 3.40 0.17
C ASN A 115 12.07 3.38 0.03
N ASP A 116 12.67 2.25 -0.34
CA ASP A 116 14.12 2.07 -0.57
C ASP A 116 14.70 2.98 -1.68
N PRO A 117 13.96 3.38 -2.73
CA PRO A 117 14.49 4.30 -3.74
C PRO A 117 14.79 5.71 -3.22
N PHE A 118 14.13 6.14 -2.13
CA PHE A 118 14.22 7.52 -1.60
C PHE A 118 14.95 7.62 -0.27
N ALA A 119 14.95 6.55 0.55
CA ALA A 119 15.80 6.46 1.72
C ALA A 119 17.23 6.20 1.24
N GLY A 120 18.06 7.25 1.12
CA GLY A 120 19.47 7.19 0.67
C GLY A 120 20.41 6.28 1.49
N VAL A 121 19.88 5.37 2.31
CA VAL A 121 20.57 4.29 2.99
C VAL A 121 20.66 3.10 2.04
N ASN A 122 21.56 3.23 1.07
CA ASN A 122 21.97 2.10 0.23
C ASN A 122 22.73 1.11 1.14
N SER A 123 21.97 0.21 1.78
CA SER A 123 22.46 -0.83 2.68
C SER A 123 23.24 -1.86 1.85
N GLY A 124 24.43 -1.49 1.39
CA GLY A 124 25.41 -2.36 0.76
C GLY A 124 24.89 -3.25 -0.36
N ARG A 125 24.71 -2.69 -1.57
CA ARG A 125 24.52 -3.44 -2.83
C ARG A 125 23.30 -4.38 -2.83
N ALA A 126 22.10 -3.84 -2.62
CA ALA A 126 20.92 -4.44 -3.21
C ALA A 126 20.99 -4.20 -4.73
N PHE A 127 21.42 -5.21 -5.50
CA PHE A 127 21.43 -5.09 -6.96
C PHE A 127 19.99 -5.07 -7.45
N ASN A 128 19.56 -3.93 -7.99
CA ASN A 128 18.22 -3.73 -8.53
C ASN A 128 17.95 -4.78 -9.62
N GLN A 129 17.18 -5.82 -9.25
CA GLN A 129 16.77 -6.90 -10.13
C GLN A 129 16.08 -6.36 -11.38
N GLU A 130 15.40 -5.22 -11.23
CA GLU A 130 14.74 -4.47 -12.30
C GLU A 130 15.74 -3.85 -13.28
N GLU A 131 16.85 -3.31 -12.79
CA GLU A 131 17.87 -2.70 -13.63
C GLU A 131 18.63 -3.76 -14.45
N ILE A 132 18.90 -4.93 -13.87
CA ILE A 132 19.44 -6.10 -14.60
C ILE A 132 18.49 -6.52 -15.73
N GLN A 133 17.18 -6.56 -15.45
CA GLN A 133 16.17 -6.90 -16.45
C GLN A 133 16.06 -5.85 -17.54
N ARG A 134 16.05 -4.56 -17.17
CA ARG A 134 16.00 -3.42 -18.09
C ARG A 134 17.20 -3.45 -19.04
N LEU A 135 18.42 -3.63 -18.51
CA LEU A 135 19.63 -3.72 -19.32
C LEU A 135 19.62 -4.93 -20.26
N ARG A 136 19.09 -6.07 -19.78
CA ARG A 136 18.94 -7.28 -20.60
C ARG A 136 17.90 -7.13 -21.70
N ALA A 137 16.77 -6.48 -21.40
CA ALA A 137 15.70 -6.22 -22.36
C ALA A 137 16.14 -5.21 -23.44
N ALA A 138 16.86 -4.16 -23.04
CA ALA A 138 17.40 -3.16 -23.96
C ALA A 138 18.55 -3.70 -24.81
N ASN A 139 19.27 -4.73 -24.35
CA ASN A 139 20.41 -5.32 -25.05
C ASN A 139 20.39 -6.86 -25.04
N PRO A 140 19.45 -7.53 -25.75
CA PRO A 140 19.27 -8.99 -25.66
C PRO A 140 20.46 -9.80 -26.20
N THR A 141 21.19 -9.24 -27.17
CA THR A 141 22.33 -9.88 -27.83
C THR A 141 23.65 -9.62 -27.11
N GLN A 142 23.70 -8.65 -26.19
CA GLN A 142 24.92 -8.32 -25.45
C GLN A 142 25.28 -9.47 -24.48
N PRO A 143 26.56 -9.83 -24.35
CA PRO A 143 26.97 -10.85 -23.40
C PRO A 143 26.69 -10.42 -21.96
N LEU A 144 26.27 -11.36 -21.11
CA LEU A 144 25.95 -11.10 -19.70
C LEU A 144 27.15 -10.57 -18.90
N SER A 145 28.38 -10.82 -19.37
CA SER A 145 29.62 -10.23 -18.83
C SER A 145 29.64 -8.71 -18.93
N ALA A 146 29.06 -8.12 -19.98
CA ALA A 146 29.01 -6.67 -20.13
C ALA A 146 28.00 -6.03 -19.16
N ILE A 147 26.88 -6.70 -18.91
CA ILE A 147 25.90 -6.27 -17.89
C ILE A 147 26.55 -6.39 -16.49
N ALA A 148 27.25 -7.49 -16.24
CA ALA A 148 27.96 -7.72 -14.98
C ALA A 148 29.05 -6.66 -14.73
N ALA A 149 29.84 -6.32 -15.74
CA ALA A 149 30.86 -5.28 -15.67
C ALA A 149 30.25 -3.89 -15.42
N ARG A 150 29.16 -3.56 -16.11
CA ARG A 150 28.45 -2.27 -15.95
C ARG A 150 27.86 -2.09 -14.56
N LEU A 151 27.41 -3.19 -13.95
CA LEU A 151 26.81 -3.20 -12.61
C LEU A 151 27.81 -3.53 -11.49
N GLY A 152 29.09 -3.79 -11.83
CA GLY A 152 30.13 -4.16 -10.86
C GLY A 152 29.83 -5.46 -10.09
N CYS A 153 29.17 -6.43 -10.73
CA CYS A 153 28.78 -7.71 -10.12
C CYS A 153 29.28 -8.92 -10.91
N SER A 154 29.11 -10.13 -10.36
CA SER A 154 29.48 -11.36 -11.06
C SER A 154 28.42 -11.78 -12.08
N ILE A 155 28.84 -12.49 -13.13
CA ILE A 155 27.90 -13.09 -14.10
C ILE A 155 26.92 -14.05 -13.41
N SER A 156 27.36 -14.73 -12.35
CA SER A 156 26.51 -15.62 -11.53
C SER A 156 25.39 -14.87 -10.82
N THR A 157 25.67 -13.63 -10.35
CA THR A 157 24.67 -12.72 -9.79
C THR A 157 23.64 -12.36 -10.86
N VAL A 158 24.07 -11.92 -12.04
CA VAL A 158 23.18 -11.60 -13.17
C VAL A 158 22.29 -12.79 -13.54
N LYS A 159 22.87 -13.98 -13.72
CA LYS A 159 22.13 -15.20 -14.03
C LYS A 159 21.11 -15.56 -12.94
N ARG A 160 21.47 -15.41 -11.66
CA ARG A 160 20.57 -15.66 -10.53
C ARG A 160 19.36 -14.73 -10.58
N HIS A 161 19.55 -13.44 -10.83
CA HIS A 161 18.46 -12.47 -10.92
C HIS A 161 17.58 -12.68 -12.15
N LEU A 162 18.17 -13.00 -13.33
CA LEU A 162 17.40 -13.31 -14.54
C LEU A 162 16.56 -14.59 -14.39
N ARG A 163 17.09 -15.63 -13.72
CA ARG A 163 16.31 -16.84 -13.41
C ARG A 163 15.16 -16.56 -12.44
N LYS A 164 15.41 -15.76 -11.39
CA LYS A 164 14.35 -15.32 -10.46
C LYS A 164 13.28 -14.47 -11.17
N ALA A 165 13.67 -13.64 -12.11
CA ALA A 165 12.74 -12.85 -12.92
C ALA A 165 11.86 -13.76 -13.79
N ALA A 166 12.48 -14.69 -14.54
CA ALA A 166 11.75 -15.65 -15.37
C ALA A 166 10.77 -16.51 -14.56
N ALA A 167 11.17 -16.96 -13.36
CA ALA A 167 10.30 -17.71 -12.46
C ALA A 167 9.12 -16.88 -11.89
N ARG A 168 9.22 -15.55 -11.89
CA ARG A 168 8.10 -14.65 -11.53
C ARG A 168 7.21 -14.29 -12.73
N THR A 169 7.72 -14.44 -13.95
CA THR A 169 6.98 -14.19 -15.20
C THR A 169 6.05 -15.35 -15.58
N GLU A 170 6.18 -16.52 -14.96
CA GLU A 170 5.14 -17.55 -14.99
C GLU A 170 3.81 -16.94 -14.51
N PRO A 171 2.76 -16.87 -15.35
CA PRO A 171 1.51 -16.27 -14.96
C PRO A 171 0.88 -17.17 -13.89
N ARG A 172 1.10 -16.85 -12.61
CA ARG A 172 0.17 -17.26 -11.56
C ARG A 172 -1.16 -16.71 -12.01
N ALA A 173 -2.07 -17.62 -12.39
CA ALA A 173 -3.40 -17.26 -12.87
C ALA A 173 -3.96 -16.19 -11.93
N SER A 174 -4.10 -14.96 -12.43
CA SER A 174 -4.67 -13.87 -11.67
C SER A 174 -6.14 -14.23 -11.52
N VAL A 175 -6.48 -14.94 -10.45
CA VAL A 175 -7.86 -15.00 -9.98
C VAL A 175 -8.26 -13.54 -9.85
N ARG A 176 -9.20 -13.11 -10.69
CA ARG A 176 -9.72 -11.74 -10.67
C ARG A 176 -10.42 -11.57 -9.34
N ARG A 177 -9.66 -11.24 -8.29
CA ARG A 177 -10.19 -10.99 -6.96
C ARG A 177 -11.08 -9.77 -7.12
N LEU A 178 -12.38 -9.97 -6.90
CA LEU A 178 -13.33 -8.88 -6.89
C LEU A 178 -12.88 -7.90 -5.82
N THR A 179 -12.61 -6.66 -6.20
CA THR A 179 -12.28 -5.61 -5.26
C THR A 179 -13.42 -5.52 -4.24
N PRO A 180 -13.17 -5.70 -2.93
CA PRO A 180 -14.23 -5.70 -1.95
C PRO A 180 -14.91 -4.33 -1.93
N SER A 181 -16.23 -4.34 -1.80
CA SER A 181 -17.02 -3.13 -1.66
C SER A 181 -16.79 -2.49 -0.28
N ARG A 182 -17.06 -1.18 -0.17
CA ARG A 182 -17.02 -0.45 1.10
C ARG A 182 -17.82 -1.14 2.22
N ALA A 183 -18.98 -1.69 1.90
CA ALA A 183 -19.80 -2.40 2.88
C ALA A 183 -19.12 -3.67 3.41
N GLN A 184 -18.44 -4.42 2.53
CA GLN A 184 -17.68 -5.61 2.93
C GLN A 184 -16.46 -5.24 3.78
N VAL A 185 -15.76 -4.14 3.44
CA VAL A 185 -14.64 -3.64 4.25
C VAL A 185 -15.10 -3.25 5.65
N MET A 186 -16.20 -2.50 5.77
CA MET A 186 -16.73 -2.10 7.09
C MET A 186 -17.23 -3.30 7.91
N ALA A 187 -17.80 -4.32 7.25
CA ALA A 187 -18.24 -5.54 7.94
C ALA A 187 -17.04 -6.33 8.50
N ALA A 188 -16.01 -6.56 7.69
CA ALA A 188 -14.79 -7.22 8.14
C ALA A 188 -14.06 -6.41 9.23
N ALA A 189 -14.09 -5.08 9.14
CA ALA A 189 -13.53 -4.23 10.19
C ALA A 189 -14.29 -4.34 11.52
N ALA A 190 -15.61 -4.44 11.49
CA ALA A 190 -16.41 -4.63 12.70
C ALA A 190 -16.13 -6.00 13.36
N GLU A 191 -15.87 -7.04 12.57
CA GLU A 191 -15.47 -8.37 13.05
C GLU A 191 -14.11 -8.30 13.77
N VAL A 192 -13.07 -7.81 13.09
CA VAL A 192 -11.72 -7.68 13.65
C VAL A 192 -11.67 -6.79 14.91
N LEU A 193 -12.39 -5.67 14.90
CA LEU A 193 -12.43 -4.78 16.06
C LEU A 193 -13.22 -5.37 17.23
N GLY A 194 -14.27 -6.16 16.95
CA GLY A 194 -15.03 -6.86 17.98
C GLY A 194 -14.18 -7.94 18.68
N ASP A 195 -13.41 -8.71 17.92
CA ASP A 195 -12.53 -9.74 18.46
C ASP A 195 -11.37 -9.14 19.28
N ALA A 196 -10.88 -7.96 18.90
CA ALA A 196 -9.85 -7.24 19.65
C ALA A 196 -10.32 -6.74 21.02
N ASP A 197 -11.58 -6.33 21.16
CA ASP A 197 -12.17 -5.93 22.45
C ASP A 197 -12.40 -7.15 23.37
N ASP A 198 -12.79 -8.31 22.83
CA ASP A 198 -12.98 -9.56 23.60
C ASP A 198 -11.64 -10.16 24.10
N MET A 199 -10.51 -9.93 23.42
CA MET A 199 -9.19 -10.40 23.87
C MET A 199 -8.57 -9.57 25.01
N VAL A 200 -9.12 -8.39 25.30
CA VAL A 200 -8.60 -7.46 26.33
C VAL A 200 -9.47 -7.44 27.60
N ALA A 201 -10.62 -8.11 27.58
CA ALA A 201 -11.52 -8.30 28.73
C ALA A 201 -11.13 -9.50 29.61
#